data_AF-A0A8T2DCY2-F1
#
_entry.id   AF-A0A8T2DCY2-F1
#
_cell.length_a   1.000
_cell.length_b   1.000
_cell.length_c   1.000
_cell.angle_alpha   90.00
_cell.angle_beta   90.00
_cell.angle_gamma   90.00
#
_symmetry.space_group_name_H-M   'P 1'
#
loop_
_entity.id
_entity.type
_entity.pdbx_description
1 polymer ?
#
loop_
_entity_poly.entity_id
_entity_poly.type
_entity_poly.pdbx_seq_one_letter_code
_entity_poly.pdbx_strand_id
1 'polypeptide(L)'
;MDIDGEDVSRRLHVKFVTKLDSPFKVPVNSVAIPSNVTRLGLSSIVNSIIESENPEWKTEPFDFLIDGELIRMSLEEFLLAKGISAERTLEIEYIRAVTPRKEEEPSLHDDWVSAVNGSSPRFILTGCYDGLGRVWSSAGSCSHILEGHSGAISSVALVNSNDAETVTVATASKDRTLRLFKFDPAESVDSTTKVRAYKILRGHKASVQSVSAQKSGNMVCSSSWDCTINLWNTNESTSEGESVSVKKRKGNNQAEESQSEGEAVTSLVGHTQCVSSVVWPEHDVIYSSSWDHSVRRWDVETGKDSLNLFCGKALNTVDVGGESSALIAAGGSDPILRVWDPRKPGTSAPVFQFSSHSSWISACKWHKSSWFHLLSASYDGKIMLWDLRTAWPLSVIDTHNDKVLSADWWKGESVVSGGADSNLRISSGIAIS
;
A
#
# COMPACT_ATOMS: atom_id res chain seq x y z
N MET A 1 -16.35 64.97 11.43
CA MET A 1 -15.81 64.68 10.09
C MET A 1 -15.74 63.18 10.00
N ASP A 2 -16.85 62.60 9.59
CA ASP A 2 -16.98 61.18 9.35
C ASP A 2 -16.17 60.84 8.10
N ILE A 3 -15.24 59.89 8.23
CA ILE A 3 -14.55 59.26 7.11
C ILE A 3 -14.76 57.75 7.32
N ASP A 4 -16.00 57.31 7.13
CA ASP A 4 -16.29 55.92 6.81
C ASP A 4 -15.99 55.74 5.32
N GLY A 5 -14.78 55.27 5.02
CA GLY A 5 -14.46 54.71 3.72
C GLY A 5 -15.10 53.34 3.61
N GLU A 6 -16.38 53.27 3.26
CA GLU A 6 -17.00 52.03 2.80
C GLU A 6 -16.28 51.59 1.52
N ASP A 7 -15.44 50.57 1.65
CA ASP A 7 -14.85 49.84 0.53
C ASP A 7 -16.00 49.10 -0.17
N VAL A 8 -16.62 49.75 -1.16
CA VAL A 8 -17.74 49.20 -1.95
C VAL A 8 -17.20 48.07 -2.82
N SER A 9 -16.96 46.91 -2.21
CA SER A 9 -16.56 45.70 -2.91
C SER A 9 -17.62 45.34 -3.96
N ARG A 10 -17.18 45.23 -5.22
CA ARG A 10 -18.04 44.90 -6.36
C ARG A 10 -18.74 43.57 -6.08
N ARG A 11 -20.06 43.53 -6.14
CA ARG A 11 -20.83 42.29 -5.92
C ARG A 11 -21.05 41.55 -7.24
N LEU A 12 -20.75 40.26 -7.24
CA LEU A 12 -20.91 39.35 -8.38
C LEU A 12 -22.08 38.41 -8.12
N HIS A 13 -22.86 38.12 -9.16
CA HIS A 13 -23.92 37.12 -9.09
C HIS A 13 -23.33 35.78 -9.52
N VAL A 14 -23.33 34.81 -8.60
CA VAL A 14 -22.79 33.47 -8.83
C VAL A 14 -23.86 32.41 -8.65
N LYS A 15 -23.69 31.30 -9.36
CA LYS A 15 -24.51 30.11 -9.28
C LYS A 15 -23.58 28.92 -9.04
N PHE A 16 -23.77 28.24 -7.92
CA PHE A 16 -22.96 27.07 -7.57
C PHE A 16 -23.53 25.83 -8.26
N VAL A 17 -22.68 25.12 -8.98
CA VAL A 17 -23.02 23.86 -9.66
C VAL A 17 -22.07 22.79 -9.15
N THR A 18 -22.53 21.55 -9.04
CA THR A 18 -21.64 20.43 -8.72
C THR A 18 -22.09 19.18 -9.47
N LYS A 19 -21.13 18.29 -9.73
CA LYS A 19 -21.38 16.93 -10.19
C LYS A 19 -21.54 15.94 -9.04
N LEU A 20 -21.40 16.38 -7.79
CA LEU A 20 -21.54 15.56 -6.59
C LEU A 20 -23.02 15.27 -6.29
N ASP A 21 -23.29 14.07 -5.76
CA ASP A 21 -24.62 13.65 -5.33
C ASP A 21 -25.05 14.28 -3.99
N SER A 22 -26.33 14.15 -3.63
CA SER A 22 -26.82 14.52 -2.28
C SER A 22 -26.02 13.76 -1.22
N PRO A 23 -25.53 14.40 -0.12
CA PRO A 23 -25.96 15.68 0.48
C PRO A 23 -25.20 16.93 0.03
N PHE A 24 -24.28 16.84 -0.93
CA PHE A 24 -23.37 17.94 -1.28
C PHE A 24 -23.97 19.00 -2.21
N LYS A 25 -25.22 18.81 -2.64
CA LYS A 25 -25.85 19.61 -3.70
C LYS A 25 -26.51 20.85 -3.14
N VAL A 26 -26.01 22.01 -3.54
CA VAL A 26 -26.57 23.33 -3.18
C VAL A 26 -27.75 23.68 -4.12
N PRO A 27 -28.78 24.40 -3.64
CA PRO A 27 -29.83 24.96 -4.47
C PRO A 27 -29.28 25.82 -5.62
N VAL A 28 -29.92 25.72 -6.78
CA VAL A 28 -29.47 26.33 -8.05
C VAL A 28 -29.73 27.86 -8.09
N ASN A 29 -29.90 28.49 -6.93
CA ASN A 29 -30.23 29.90 -6.79
C ASN A 29 -28.99 30.78 -6.99
N SER A 30 -29.17 31.96 -7.58
CA SER A 30 -28.10 32.94 -7.72
C SER A 30 -27.83 33.64 -6.39
N VAL A 31 -26.59 33.62 -5.92
CA VAL A 31 -26.14 34.29 -4.70
C VAL A 31 -25.25 35.47 -5.07
N ALA A 32 -25.40 36.60 -4.37
CA ALA A 32 -24.53 37.76 -4.54
C ALA A 32 -23.34 37.66 -3.58
N ILE A 33 -22.12 37.60 -4.13
CA ILE A 33 -20.88 37.51 -3.35
C ILE A 33 -19.94 38.69 -3.65
N PRO A 34 -19.10 39.13 -2.70
CA PRO A 34 -18.06 40.12 -2.99
C PRO A 34 -17.02 39.61 -4.02
N SER A 35 -16.42 40.50 -4.81
CA SER A 35 -15.41 40.14 -5.83
C SER A 35 -14.07 39.70 -5.24
N ASN A 36 -13.74 40.16 -4.03
CA ASN A 36 -12.49 39.87 -3.34
C ASN A 36 -12.46 38.49 -2.65
N VAL A 37 -13.52 37.68 -2.79
CA VAL A 37 -13.62 36.40 -2.13
C VAL A 37 -12.59 35.42 -2.72
N THR A 38 -11.81 34.82 -1.84
CA THR A 38 -10.85 33.75 -2.18
C THR A 38 -11.52 32.38 -2.08
N ARG A 39 -10.83 31.33 -2.54
CA ARG A 39 -11.27 29.93 -2.41
C ARG A 39 -11.82 29.58 -1.02
N LEU A 40 -11.16 30.00 0.05
CA LEU A 40 -11.61 29.69 1.41
C LEU A 40 -12.96 30.35 1.74
N GLY A 41 -13.16 31.60 1.32
CA GLY A 41 -14.42 32.30 1.51
C GLY A 41 -15.56 31.68 0.70
N LEU A 42 -15.30 31.28 -0.55
CA LEU A 42 -16.27 30.51 -1.35
C LEU A 42 -16.64 29.19 -0.66
N SER A 43 -15.65 28.49 -0.08
CA SER A 43 -15.86 27.24 0.66
C SER A 43 -16.72 27.45 1.89
N SER A 44 -16.52 28.54 2.64
CA SER A 44 -17.36 28.88 3.79
C SER A 44 -18.81 29.16 3.39
N ILE A 45 -19.02 29.84 2.26
CA ILE A 45 -20.37 30.13 1.73
C ILE A 45 -21.09 28.83 1.35
N VAL A 46 -20.45 27.94 0.59
CA VAL A 46 -21.04 26.65 0.21
C VAL A 46 -21.38 25.82 1.44
N ASN A 47 -20.47 25.72 2.42
CA ASN A 47 -20.74 24.99 3.67
C ASN A 47 -21.93 25.56 4.44
N SER A 48 -22.05 26.89 4.54
CA SER A 48 -23.16 27.53 5.22
C SER A 48 -24.51 27.26 4.54
N ILE A 49 -24.52 27.19 3.20
CA ILE A 49 -25.76 26.85 2.47
C ILE A 49 -26.12 25.37 2.69
N ILE A 50 -25.16 24.45 2.66
CA ILE A 50 -25.42 23.02 2.92
C ILE A 50 -25.88 22.79 4.36
N GLU A 51 -25.25 23.44 5.34
CA GLU A 51 -25.61 23.37 6.76
C GLU A 51 -27.03 23.87 7.02
N SER A 52 -27.50 24.85 6.23
CA SER A 52 -28.89 25.33 6.32
C SER A 52 -29.93 24.29 5.89
N GLU A 53 -29.56 23.36 5.00
CA GLU A 53 -30.44 22.27 4.57
C GLU A 53 -30.26 21.00 5.40
N ASN A 54 -29.04 20.76 5.91
CA ASN A 54 -28.66 19.58 6.68
C ASN A 54 -27.95 19.97 7.99
N PRO A 55 -28.65 20.01 9.14
CA PRO A 55 -28.08 20.42 10.43
C PRO A 55 -26.98 19.50 10.99
N GLU A 56 -26.88 18.26 10.49
CA GLU A 56 -25.81 17.32 10.85
C GLU A 56 -24.56 17.47 9.97
N TRP A 57 -24.52 18.51 9.11
CA TRP A 57 -23.41 18.72 8.18
C TRP A 57 -22.11 19.05 8.90
N LYS A 58 -21.06 18.28 8.60
CA LYS A 58 -19.70 18.60 9.01
C LYS A 58 -19.03 19.42 7.91
N THR A 59 -18.50 20.57 8.27
CA THR A 59 -17.85 21.48 7.31
C THR A 59 -16.69 20.79 6.58
N GLU A 60 -16.68 20.90 5.26
CA GLU A 60 -15.65 20.32 4.40
C GLU A 60 -15.06 21.36 3.45
N PRO A 61 -13.75 21.30 3.16
CA PRO A 61 -13.14 22.21 2.21
C PRO A 61 -13.60 21.87 0.78
N PHE A 62 -13.85 22.89 -0.04
CA PHE A 62 -14.16 22.77 -1.46
C PHE A 62 -13.10 23.48 -2.33
N ASP A 63 -12.95 23.00 -3.56
CA ASP A 63 -12.23 23.65 -4.65
C ASP A 63 -13.24 24.09 -5.71
N PHE A 64 -12.90 25.15 -6.43
CA PHE A 64 -13.83 25.84 -7.33
C PHE A 64 -13.22 25.94 -8.72
N LEU A 65 -14.07 25.70 -9.73
CA LEU A 65 -13.73 25.73 -11.14
C LEU A 65 -14.69 26.67 -11.88
N ILE A 66 -14.14 27.43 -12.82
CA ILE A 66 -14.90 28.22 -13.80
C ILE A 66 -14.41 27.78 -15.18
N ASP A 67 -15.34 27.36 -16.05
CA ASP A 67 -15.05 26.85 -17.40
C ASP A 67 -13.97 25.74 -17.44
N GLY A 68 -13.91 24.91 -16.37
CA GLY A 68 -12.96 23.80 -16.26
C GLY A 68 -11.58 24.17 -15.71
N GLU A 69 -11.33 25.43 -15.33
CA GLU A 69 -10.08 25.86 -14.70
C GLU A 69 -10.24 26.13 -13.19
N LEU A 70 -9.27 25.68 -12.40
CA LEU A 70 -9.26 25.87 -10.94
C LEU A 70 -8.94 27.32 -10.54
N ILE A 71 -9.77 27.87 -9.66
CA ILE A 71 -9.56 29.20 -9.07
C ILE A 71 -8.47 29.12 -8.00
N ARG A 72 -7.30 29.72 -8.26
CA ARG A 72 -6.16 29.80 -7.30
C ARG A 72 -5.89 31.20 -6.72
N MET A 73 -6.66 32.19 -7.15
CA MET A 73 -6.53 33.60 -6.79
C MET A 73 -7.89 34.15 -6.34
N SER A 74 -7.99 35.46 -6.06
CA SER A 74 -9.30 36.05 -5.81
C SER A 74 -10.20 35.98 -7.06
N LEU A 75 -11.52 35.97 -6.87
CA LEU A 75 -12.44 35.90 -8.00
C LEU A 75 -12.26 37.10 -8.95
N GLU A 76 -11.97 38.29 -8.41
CA GLU A 76 -11.65 39.49 -9.18
C GLU A 76 -10.42 39.33 -10.08
N GLU A 77 -9.30 38.87 -9.52
CA GLU A 77 -8.07 38.64 -10.28
C GLU A 77 -8.27 37.56 -11.36
N PHE A 78 -9.04 36.51 -11.03
CA PHE A 78 -9.35 35.44 -11.99
C PHE A 78 -10.17 35.95 -13.18
N LEU A 79 -11.21 36.76 -12.90
CA LEU A 79 -12.05 37.34 -13.95
C LEU A 79 -11.25 38.33 -14.82
N LEU A 80 -10.37 39.13 -14.22
CA LEU A 80 -9.48 40.03 -14.95
C LEU A 80 -8.50 39.26 -15.84
N ALA A 81 -7.88 38.20 -15.32
CA ALA A 81 -6.94 37.37 -16.08
C ALA A 81 -7.59 36.68 -17.29
N LYS A 82 -8.87 36.31 -17.17
CA LYS A 82 -9.64 35.66 -18.24
C LYS A 82 -10.45 36.62 -19.12
N GLY A 83 -10.49 37.91 -18.76
CA GLY A 83 -11.31 38.90 -19.47
C GLY A 83 -12.81 38.62 -19.42
N ILE A 84 -13.28 37.94 -18.37
CA ILE A 84 -14.70 37.57 -18.22
C ILE A 84 -15.44 38.78 -17.62
N SER A 85 -16.53 39.20 -18.26
CA SER A 85 -17.33 40.32 -17.75
C SER A 85 -18.06 39.93 -16.46
N ALA A 86 -17.92 40.77 -15.44
CA ALA A 86 -18.57 40.67 -14.14
C ALA A 86 -20.08 40.98 -14.15
N GLU A 87 -20.66 41.35 -15.30
CA GLU A 87 -22.10 41.64 -15.42
C GLU A 87 -22.97 40.40 -15.61
N ARG A 88 -22.37 39.26 -15.97
CA ARG A 88 -23.09 38.00 -16.19
C ARG A 88 -23.08 37.14 -14.93
N THR A 89 -24.17 36.39 -14.72
CA THR A 89 -24.19 35.33 -13.69
C THR A 89 -23.11 34.31 -13.99
N LEU A 90 -22.16 34.14 -13.07
CA LEU A 90 -21.05 33.20 -13.19
C LEU A 90 -21.47 31.83 -12.67
N GLU A 91 -21.25 30.78 -13.46
CA GLU A 91 -21.41 29.41 -12.99
C GLU A 91 -20.08 28.92 -12.42
N ILE A 92 -20.08 28.61 -11.12
CA ILE A 92 -18.91 28.11 -10.42
C ILE A 92 -19.17 26.65 -10.09
N GLU A 93 -18.44 25.75 -10.75
CA GLU A 93 -18.45 24.33 -10.42
C GLU A 93 -17.61 24.13 -9.15
N TYR A 94 -18.17 23.54 -8.10
CA TYR A 94 -17.40 23.18 -6.91
C TYR A 94 -17.24 21.66 -6.80
N ILE A 95 -16.04 21.28 -6.41
CA ILE A 95 -15.62 19.90 -6.14
C ILE A 95 -15.08 19.84 -4.73
N ARG A 96 -15.09 18.66 -4.10
CA ARG A 96 -14.45 18.51 -2.78
C ARG A 96 -12.98 18.85 -2.92
N ALA A 97 -12.49 19.66 -1.99
CA ALA A 97 -11.07 19.95 -1.92
C ALA A 97 -10.32 18.65 -1.67
N VAL A 98 -9.25 18.44 -2.41
CA VAL A 98 -8.29 17.41 -2.04
C VAL A 98 -7.59 17.93 -0.78
N THR A 99 -8.04 17.45 0.39
CA THR A 99 -7.43 17.80 1.68
C THR A 99 -5.92 17.54 1.59
N PRO A 100 -5.05 18.48 2.04
CA PRO A 100 -3.63 18.23 2.12
C PRO A 100 -3.42 16.94 2.91
N ARG A 101 -2.61 16.04 2.37
CA ARG A 101 -2.41 14.72 2.97
C ARG A 101 -1.87 14.90 4.38
N LYS A 102 -2.42 14.13 5.32
CA LYS A 102 -1.86 14.06 6.68
C LYS A 102 -0.73 13.06 6.65
N GLU A 103 0.48 13.59 6.61
CA GLU A 103 1.70 12.82 6.83
C GLU A 103 1.94 12.71 8.32
N GLU A 104 1.93 11.49 8.82
CA GLU A 104 2.31 11.21 10.21
C GLU A 104 3.84 11.31 10.36
N GLU A 105 4.31 11.54 11.59
CA GLU A 105 5.74 11.58 11.86
C GLU A 105 6.42 10.25 11.50
N PRO A 106 7.62 10.28 10.91
CA PRO A 106 8.32 9.08 10.47
C PRO A 106 8.69 8.20 11.68
N SER A 107 8.40 6.91 11.59
CA SER A 107 8.81 5.93 12.58
C SER A 107 10.20 5.41 12.23
N LEU A 108 11.18 5.78 13.06
CA LEU A 108 12.60 5.53 12.81
C LEU A 108 12.95 4.05 12.99
N HIS A 109 13.79 3.54 12.09
CA HIS A 109 14.46 2.25 12.18
C HIS A 109 15.97 2.45 12.21
N ASP A 110 16.70 1.44 12.67
CA ASP A 110 18.17 1.49 12.76
C ASP A 110 18.85 1.26 11.40
N ASP A 111 18.15 0.66 10.44
CA ASP A 111 18.63 0.33 9.10
C ASP A 111 17.47 0.36 8.08
N TRP A 112 17.73 0.01 6.83
CA TRP A 112 16.79 0.08 5.72
C TRP A 112 15.54 -0.77 5.96
N VAL A 113 14.37 -0.18 5.71
CA VAL A 113 13.08 -0.88 5.81
C VAL A 113 12.82 -1.60 4.49
N SER A 114 13.15 -2.89 4.46
CA SER A 114 13.05 -3.76 3.28
C SER A 114 11.62 -4.05 2.84
N ALA A 115 10.71 -4.19 3.79
CA ALA A 115 9.37 -4.72 3.57
C ALA A 115 8.39 -4.08 4.54
N VAL A 116 7.20 -3.76 4.06
CA VAL A 116 6.10 -3.23 4.85
C VAL A 116 4.84 -3.98 4.47
N ASN A 117 4.04 -4.35 5.47
CA ASN A 117 2.74 -4.98 5.27
C ASN A 117 1.70 -4.29 6.15
N GLY A 118 0.73 -3.65 5.51
CA GLY A 118 -0.39 -2.94 6.11
C GLY A 118 -1.69 -3.74 6.08
N SER A 119 -1.60 -5.07 5.93
CA SER A 119 -2.78 -5.87 5.64
C SER A 119 -3.81 -5.92 6.77
N SER A 120 -3.38 -5.69 8.00
CA SER A 120 -4.24 -5.56 9.17
C SER A 120 -4.54 -4.09 9.44
N PRO A 121 -5.79 -3.72 9.76
CA PRO A 121 -6.09 -2.37 10.22
C PRO A 121 -5.56 -2.11 11.64
N ARG A 122 -5.23 -3.15 12.41
CA ARG A 122 -4.82 -3.06 13.82
C ARG A 122 -3.34 -2.72 14.01
N PHE A 123 -2.49 -3.14 13.07
CA PHE A 123 -1.04 -2.98 13.16
C PHE A 123 -0.39 -2.97 11.77
N ILE A 124 0.86 -2.52 11.71
CA ILE A 124 1.72 -2.52 10.53
C ILE A 124 2.91 -3.43 10.83
N LEU A 125 3.27 -4.29 9.89
CA LEU A 125 4.47 -5.12 9.97
C LEU A 125 5.56 -4.49 9.14
N THR A 126 6.78 -4.53 9.66
CA THR A 126 7.97 -4.07 8.97
C THR A 126 9.07 -5.11 9.07
N GLY A 127 9.83 -5.28 7.99
CA GLY A 127 11.06 -6.06 7.95
C GLY A 127 12.24 -5.14 7.69
N CYS A 128 13.27 -5.23 8.53
CA CYS A 128 14.43 -4.35 8.46
C CYS A 128 15.71 -5.11 8.06
N TYR A 129 16.67 -4.39 7.50
CA TYR A 129 17.99 -4.92 7.13
C TYR A 129 18.85 -5.31 8.33
N ASP A 130 18.52 -4.80 9.52
CA ASP A 130 19.12 -5.20 10.81
C ASP A 130 18.80 -6.65 11.23
N GLY A 131 17.90 -7.34 10.50
CA GLY A 131 17.47 -8.71 10.79
C GLY A 131 16.31 -8.81 11.78
N LEU A 132 15.69 -7.69 12.15
CA LEU A 132 14.56 -7.63 13.06
C LEU A 132 13.27 -7.30 12.30
N GLY A 133 12.20 -8.03 12.63
CA GLY A 133 10.85 -7.62 12.26
C GLY A 133 10.29 -6.73 13.36
N ARG A 134 9.47 -5.74 13.01
CA ARG A 134 8.78 -4.89 14.00
C ARG A 134 7.29 -4.80 13.70
N VAL A 135 6.50 -4.81 14.76
CA VAL A 135 5.04 -4.63 14.73
C VAL A 135 4.72 -3.27 15.32
N TRP A 136 4.01 -2.45 14.56
CA TRP A 136 3.65 -1.07 14.92
C TRP A 136 2.14 -0.96 15.09
N SER A 137 1.67 -0.42 16.21
CA SER A 137 0.24 -0.14 16.42
C SER A 137 -0.20 1.16 15.75
N SER A 138 0.70 2.15 15.76
CA SER A 138 0.55 3.48 15.15
C SER A 138 1.91 4.04 14.78
N ALA A 139 1.94 5.23 14.15
CA ALA A 139 3.17 5.99 13.99
C ALA A 139 3.90 6.15 15.34
N GLY A 140 5.19 5.85 15.37
CA GLY A 140 6.07 5.96 16.53
C GLY A 140 5.89 4.90 17.62
N SER A 141 4.87 4.05 17.56
CA SER A 141 4.55 3.08 18.62
C SER A 141 4.84 1.64 18.18
N CYS A 142 6.04 1.16 18.52
CA CYS A 142 6.48 -0.21 18.27
C CYS A 142 6.06 -1.13 19.43
N SER A 143 5.11 -2.04 19.18
CA SER A 143 4.59 -2.96 20.18
C SER A 143 5.47 -4.21 20.34
N HIS A 144 5.87 -4.82 19.22
CA HIS A 144 6.63 -6.08 19.23
C HIS A 144 7.86 -6.03 18.33
N ILE A 145 8.95 -6.65 18.78
CA ILE A 145 10.16 -6.94 17.99
C ILE A 145 10.24 -8.45 17.74
N LEU A 146 10.23 -8.84 16.49
CA LEU A 146 10.38 -10.22 16.02
C LEU A 146 11.88 -10.51 15.87
N GLU A 147 12.47 -11.16 16.87
CA GLU A 147 13.90 -11.46 16.91
C GLU A 147 14.23 -12.87 16.43
N GLY A 148 15.37 -13.00 15.75
CA GLY A 148 16.03 -14.28 15.58
C GLY A 148 16.75 -14.48 14.24
N HIS A 149 16.38 -13.77 13.18
CA HIS A 149 17.08 -13.87 11.90
C HIS A 149 18.54 -13.43 12.04
N SER A 150 19.42 -14.10 11.31
CA SER A 150 20.86 -13.78 11.32
C SER A 150 21.28 -12.89 10.15
N GLY A 151 20.32 -12.40 9.36
CA GLY A 151 20.55 -11.55 8.20
C GLY A 151 19.31 -10.74 7.87
N ALA A 152 19.47 -9.79 6.95
CA ALA A 152 18.42 -8.86 6.55
C ALA A 152 17.11 -9.57 6.19
N ILE A 153 16.00 -9.07 6.75
CA ILE A 153 14.67 -9.47 6.33
C ILE A 153 14.44 -8.89 4.92
N SER A 154 13.74 -9.64 4.06
CA SER A 154 13.43 -9.22 2.68
C SER A 154 11.93 -9.06 2.44
N SER A 155 11.09 -9.77 3.20
CA SER A 155 9.64 -9.75 3.05
C SER A 155 8.96 -10.18 4.34
N VAL A 156 7.79 -9.59 4.59
CA VAL A 156 6.93 -9.91 5.73
C VAL A 156 5.51 -10.15 5.25
N ALA A 157 4.83 -11.14 5.81
CA ALA A 157 3.46 -11.48 5.47
C ALA A 157 2.65 -11.86 6.71
N LEU A 158 1.40 -11.42 6.73
CA LEU A 158 0.41 -11.89 7.69
C LEU A 158 -0.11 -13.25 7.23
N VAL A 159 -0.11 -14.24 8.13
CA VAL A 159 -0.51 -15.62 7.81
C VAL A 159 -1.99 -15.86 8.06
N ASN A 160 -2.49 -15.50 9.25
CA ASN A 160 -3.87 -15.78 9.64
C ASN A 160 -4.77 -14.53 9.55
N SER A 161 -6.08 -14.75 9.75
CA SER A 161 -7.08 -13.69 9.65
C SER A 161 -6.81 -12.54 10.62
N ASN A 162 -7.15 -11.33 10.17
CA ASN A 162 -7.07 -10.09 10.94
C ASN A 162 -7.87 -10.11 12.25
N ASP A 163 -8.84 -11.01 12.40
CA ASP A 163 -9.76 -11.06 13.56
C ASP A 163 -9.33 -12.08 14.62
N ALA A 164 -8.24 -12.82 14.39
CA ALA A 164 -7.73 -13.76 15.39
C ALA A 164 -7.16 -13.02 16.61
N GLU A 165 -7.38 -13.59 17.80
CA GLU A 165 -6.79 -13.15 19.07
C GLU A 165 -5.26 -13.27 18.99
N THR A 166 -4.75 -14.46 18.64
CA THR A 166 -3.33 -14.64 18.30
C THR A 166 -3.09 -14.46 16.81
N VAL A 167 -2.18 -13.55 16.46
CA VAL A 167 -1.76 -13.29 15.09
C VAL A 167 -0.52 -14.11 14.75
N THR A 168 -0.52 -14.73 13.58
CA THR A 168 0.65 -15.44 13.04
C THR A 168 1.24 -14.65 11.88
N VAL A 169 2.54 -14.40 11.91
CA VAL A 169 3.27 -13.70 10.85
C VAL A 169 4.44 -14.53 10.35
N ALA A 170 4.74 -14.39 9.06
CA ALA A 170 5.87 -15.00 8.40
C ALA A 170 6.87 -13.93 7.95
N THR A 171 8.13 -14.15 8.25
CA THR A 171 9.24 -13.31 7.77
C THR A 171 10.18 -14.15 6.92
N ALA A 172 10.62 -13.58 5.80
CA ALA A 172 11.62 -14.16 4.91
C ALA A 172 12.92 -13.36 5.01
N SER A 173 14.06 -14.04 4.99
CA SER A 173 15.37 -13.40 5.19
C SER A 173 16.43 -13.90 4.21
N LYS A 174 17.45 -13.06 4.03
CA LYS A 174 18.70 -13.39 3.35
C LYS A 174 19.49 -14.50 4.03
N ASP A 175 19.15 -14.86 5.28
CA ASP A 175 19.71 -16.01 5.99
C ASP A 175 19.24 -17.38 5.44
N ARG A 176 18.40 -17.36 4.39
CA ARG A 176 17.84 -18.54 3.68
C ARG A 176 16.73 -19.25 4.45
N THR A 177 16.24 -18.65 5.54
CA THR A 177 15.15 -19.20 6.34
C THR A 177 13.90 -18.36 6.20
N LEU A 178 12.76 -19.01 6.43
CA LEU A 178 11.54 -18.32 6.82
C LEU A 178 11.28 -18.59 8.30
N ARG A 179 10.74 -17.62 9.00
CA ARG A 179 10.39 -17.76 10.41
C ARG A 179 8.94 -17.39 10.63
N LEU A 180 8.27 -18.17 11.46
CA LEU A 180 6.90 -17.92 11.87
C LEU A 180 6.88 -17.47 13.33
N PHE A 181 6.11 -16.42 13.60
CA PHE A 181 5.95 -15.83 14.92
C PHE A 181 4.47 -15.77 15.27
N LYS A 182 4.17 -15.93 16.55
CA LYS A 182 2.84 -15.75 17.11
C LYS A 182 2.91 -14.65 18.16
N PHE A 183 1.98 -13.70 18.12
CA PHE A 183 1.85 -12.66 19.13
C PHE A 183 0.40 -12.20 19.23
N ASP A 184 0.05 -11.60 20.37
CA ASP A 184 -1.24 -10.93 20.55
C ASP A 184 -1.06 -9.41 20.33
N PRO A 185 -1.76 -8.80 19.35
CA PRO A 185 -1.72 -7.36 19.14
C PRO A 185 -2.52 -6.56 20.19
N ALA A 186 -3.41 -7.19 20.96
CA ALA A 186 -4.24 -6.54 21.98
C ALA A 186 -3.55 -6.42 23.35
N GLU A 187 -2.43 -7.11 23.56
CA GLU A 187 -1.59 -6.87 24.74
C GLU A 187 -1.08 -5.43 24.70
N SER A 188 -1.71 -4.57 25.51
CA SER A 188 -1.30 -3.20 25.72
C SER A 188 0.00 -3.21 26.52
N VAL A 189 1.13 -2.99 25.86
CA VAL A 189 2.41 -2.94 26.55
C VAL A 189 2.96 -1.52 26.45
N ASP A 190 3.19 -0.90 27.61
CA ASP A 190 3.97 0.35 27.76
C ASP A 190 5.44 0.17 27.33
N SER A 191 5.87 -1.07 27.02
CA SER A 191 7.22 -1.43 26.62
C SER A 191 7.21 -2.40 25.44
N THR A 192 8.16 -2.26 24.51
CA THR A 192 8.26 -3.15 23.36
C THR A 192 8.60 -4.59 23.77
N THR A 193 7.72 -5.55 23.44
CA THR A 193 7.90 -6.98 23.73
C THR A 193 8.74 -7.66 22.66
N LYS A 194 9.62 -8.58 23.06
CA LYS A 194 10.42 -9.39 22.13
C LYS A 194 9.75 -10.74 21.92
N VAL A 195 9.49 -11.07 20.66
CA VAL A 195 8.84 -12.32 20.25
C VAL A 195 9.85 -13.16 19.48
N ARG A 196 9.96 -14.43 19.86
CA ARG A 196 10.81 -15.41 19.17
C ARG A 196 10.01 -16.25 18.19
N ALA A 197 10.70 -16.76 17.18
CA ALA A 197 10.07 -17.67 16.22
C ALA A 197 9.72 -18.99 16.90
N TYR A 198 8.48 -19.45 16.72
CA TYR A 198 8.04 -20.78 17.17
C TYR A 198 8.36 -21.86 16.13
N LYS A 199 8.50 -21.46 14.86
CA LYS A 199 8.84 -22.36 13.75
C LYS A 199 9.86 -21.72 12.82
N ILE A 200 10.91 -22.47 12.49
CA ILE A 200 11.96 -22.09 11.53
C ILE A 200 11.85 -23.01 10.33
N LEU A 201 11.59 -22.43 9.17
CA LEU A 201 11.41 -23.13 7.91
C LEU A 201 12.72 -23.09 7.11
N ARG A 202 13.30 -24.28 6.86
CA ARG A 202 14.57 -24.44 6.15
C ARG A 202 14.36 -25.27 4.89
N GLY A 203 14.98 -24.86 3.79
CA GLY A 203 14.92 -25.62 2.54
C GLY A 203 15.44 -24.87 1.31
N HIS A 204 15.38 -23.53 1.32
CA HIS A 204 16.01 -22.73 0.26
C HIS A 204 17.53 -22.81 0.30
N LYS A 205 18.14 -22.82 -0.87
CA LYS A 205 19.61 -22.90 -1.04
C LYS A 205 20.26 -21.50 -1.05
N ALA A 206 19.46 -20.46 -1.30
CA ALA A 206 19.88 -19.07 -1.36
C ALA A 206 18.91 -18.14 -0.63
N SER A 207 19.17 -16.84 -0.70
CA SER A 207 18.41 -15.78 -0.04
C SER A 207 16.92 -15.86 -0.43
N VAL A 208 16.03 -15.93 0.55
CA VAL A 208 14.59 -15.82 0.32
C VAL A 208 14.28 -14.36 -0.01
N GLN A 209 13.42 -14.10 -0.99
CA GLN A 209 13.07 -12.75 -1.43
C GLN A 209 11.68 -12.34 -1.00
N SER A 210 10.69 -13.16 -1.26
CA SER A 210 9.30 -12.83 -0.93
C SER A 210 8.58 -14.00 -0.28
N VAL A 211 7.66 -13.67 0.61
CA VAL A 211 6.74 -14.62 1.27
C VAL A 211 5.31 -14.14 1.06
N SER A 212 4.40 -15.08 0.81
CA SER A 212 2.97 -14.83 0.72
C SER A 212 2.22 -15.95 1.44
N ALA A 213 1.12 -15.60 2.11
CA ALA A 213 0.30 -16.55 2.84
C ALA A 213 -0.94 -16.92 2.04
N GLN A 214 -1.38 -18.16 2.20
CA GLN A 214 -2.66 -18.61 1.72
C GLN A 214 -3.78 -17.97 2.55
N LYS A 215 -4.91 -17.61 1.93
CA LYS A 215 -6.06 -16.98 2.63
C LYS A 215 -6.62 -17.80 3.81
N SER A 216 -6.47 -19.12 3.79
CA SER A 216 -6.89 -20.01 4.88
C SER A 216 -5.95 -19.95 6.11
N GLY A 217 -4.71 -19.48 5.93
CA GLY A 217 -3.69 -19.38 6.98
C GLY A 217 -2.93 -20.66 7.29
N ASN A 218 -3.22 -21.78 6.62
CA ASN A 218 -2.57 -23.07 6.88
C ASN A 218 -1.24 -23.27 6.12
N MET A 219 -1.01 -22.45 5.09
CA MET A 219 0.16 -22.56 4.24
C MET A 219 0.74 -21.19 3.91
N VAL A 220 2.05 -21.17 3.70
CA VAL A 220 2.77 -20.03 3.12
C VAL A 220 3.59 -20.51 1.94
N CYS A 221 3.81 -19.62 0.97
CA CYS A 221 4.74 -19.84 -0.12
C CYS A 221 5.88 -18.82 -0.04
N SER A 222 7.05 -19.22 -0.53
CA SER A 222 8.23 -18.38 -0.55
C SER A 222 8.97 -18.48 -1.86
N SER A 223 9.57 -17.38 -2.29
CA SER A 223 10.41 -17.29 -3.49
C SER A 223 11.83 -16.93 -3.11
N SER A 224 12.80 -17.37 -3.90
CA SER A 224 14.22 -17.28 -3.54
C SER A 224 15.14 -17.05 -4.74
N TRP A 225 16.36 -16.63 -4.43
CA TRP A 225 17.48 -16.52 -5.37
C TRP A 225 17.92 -17.85 -5.97
N ASP A 226 17.50 -18.98 -5.40
CA ASP A 226 17.78 -20.34 -5.92
C ASP A 226 16.87 -20.76 -7.08
N CYS A 227 16.07 -19.83 -7.61
CA CYS A 227 15.13 -20.03 -8.71
C CYS A 227 13.93 -20.94 -8.36
N THR A 228 13.71 -21.26 -7.09
CA THR A 228 12.58 -22.09 -6.66
C THR A 228 11.53 -21.29 -5.88
N ILE A 229 10.31 -21.84 -5.88
CA ILE A 229 9.24 -21.41 -4.99
C ILE A 229 8.90 -22.60 -4.08
N ASN A 230 8.96 -22.42 -2.77
CA ASN A 230 8.67 -23.48 -1.82
C ASN A 230 7.34 -23.23 -1.10
N LEU A 231 6.60 -24.31 -0.84
CA LEU A 231 5.37 -24.31 -0.06
C LEU A 231 5.63 -24.90 1.32
N TRP A 232 5.04 -24.30 2.35
CA TRP A 232 5.29 -24.64 3.74
C TRP A 232 3.99 -24.73 4.52
N ASN A 233 3.94 -25.66 5.47
CA ASN A 233 2.82 -25.78 6.39
C ASN A 233 3.07 -24.91 7.64
N THR A 234 2.10 -24.07 7.99
CA THR A 234 2.18 -23.14 9.12
C THR A 234 1.74 -23.79 10.43
N ASN A 235 0.98 -24.89 10.34
CA ASN A 235 0.52 -25.64 11.49
C ASN A 235 1.70 -26.28 12.22
N GLU A 236 1.56 -26.36 13.55
CA GLU A 236 2.40 -27.21 14.37
C GLU A 236 2.03 -28.65 14.04
N SER A 237 2.84 -29.32 13.21
CA SER A 237 2.65 -30.74 12.97
C SER A 237 2.90 -31.47 14.29
N THR A 238 1.85 -32.00 14.90
CA THR A 238 1.92 -33.08 15.90
C THR A 238 2.37 -34.37 15.22
N SER A 239 3.58 -34.38 14.67
CA SER A 239 4.21 -35.58 14.12
C SER A 239 5.50 -35.84 14.89
N GLU A 240 5.47 -36.93 15.67
CA GLU A 240 6.65 -37.55 16.29
C GLU A 240 7.77 -37.69 15.25
N GLY A 241 8.88 -36.97 15.43
CA GLY A 241 10.02 -37.02 14.52
C GLY A 241 11.13 -36.05 14.92
N GLU A 242 12.13 -36.58 15.60
CA GLU A 242 13.46 -36.00 15.87
C GLU A 242 13.51 -34.65 16.60
N SER A 243 13.27 -34.72 17.92
CA SER A 243 13.86 -33.76 18.85
C SER A 243 15.39 -33.91 18.82
N VAL A 244 16.07 -32.99 18.12
CA VAL A 244 17.53 -32.93 18.15
C VAL A 244 17.97 -32.45 19.53
N SER A 245 18.35 -33.40 20.38
CA SER A 245 18.86 -33.13 21.72
C SER A 245 20.21 -32.41 21.67
N VAL A 246 20.20 -31.08 21.74
CA VAL A 246 21.41 -30.31 21.99
C VAL A 246 21.85 -30.58 23.44
N LYS A 247 23.02 -31.20 23.61
CA LYS A 247 23.61 -31.55 24.91
C LYS A 247 23.66 -30.31 25.83
N LYS A 248 22.97 -30.43 26.96
CA LYS A 248 22.94 -29.49 28.10
C LYS A 248 24.34 -28.98 28.47
N ARG A 249 24.52 -27.66 28.43
CA ARG A 249 25.34 -26.93 29.41
C ARG A 249 24.42 -26.08 30.27
N LYS A 250 24.61 -26.23 31.57
CA LYS A 250 23.74 -25.85 32.69
C LYS A 250 23.73 -24.33 32.89
N GLY A 251 22.55 -23.69 32.92
CA GLY A 251 22.42 -22.33 33.44
C GLY A 251 21.15 -21.58 33.01
N ASN A 252 20.24 -21.39 33.97
CA ASN A 252 19.07 -20.49 34.01
C ASN A 252 17.75 -20.92 33.35
N ASN A 253 16.76 -21.10 34.23
CA ASN A 253 15.33 -21.20 33.94
C ASN A 253 14.81 -19.88 33.36
N GLN A 254 14.69 -19.82 32.04
CA GLN A 254 13.57 -19.16 31.37
C GLN A 254 12.87 -20.24 30.56
N ALA A 255 11.54 -20.26 30.55
CA ALA A 255 10.77 -21.24 29.79
C ALA A 255 11.18 -21.14 28.31
N GLU A 256 11.99 -22.09 27.84
CA GLU A 256 12.38 -22.19 26.44
C GLU A 256 11.15 -22.65 25.66
N GLU A 257 10.44 -21.71 25.02
CA GLU A 257 9.46 -22.05 23.99
C GLU A 257 10.16 -22.90 22.93
N SER A 258 9.66 -24.12 22.77
CA SER A 258 10.22 -25.12 21.86
C SER A 258 10.15 -24.62 20.41
N GLN A 259 11.30 -24.32 19.82
CA GLN A 259 11.39 -23.98 18.40
C GLN A 259 11.29 -25.26 17.57
N SER A 260 10.30 -25.31 16.68
CA SER A 260 10.15 -26.41 15.71
C SER A 260 10.87 -26.06 14.42
N GLU A 261 11.52 -27.04 13.79
CA GLU A 261 12.02 -26.90 12.42
C GLU A 261 11.01 -27.51 11.44
N GLY A 262 10.81 -26.86 10.29
CA GLY A 262 9.93 -27.36 9.23
C GLY A 262 10.63 -27.36 7.89
N GLU A 263 10.39 -28.42 7.12
CA GLU A 263 10.87 -28.54 5.75
C GLU A 263 9.79 -28.11 4.74
N ALA A 264 10.22 -27.88 3.49
CA ALA A 264 9.31 -27.55 2.41
C ALA A 264 8.44 -28.75 2.05
N VAL A 265 7.13 -28.55 1.98
CA VAL A 265 6.16 -29.58 1.55
C VAL A 265 6.35 -29.89 0.07
N THR A 266 6.52 -28.85 -0.73
CA THR A 266 6.69 -28.96 -2.18
C THR A 266 7.54 -27.80 -2.68
N SER A 267 8.33 -28.05 -3.72
CA SER A 267 9.12 -27.05 -4.40
C SER A 267 8.68 -26.97 -5.87
N LEU A 268 8.24 -25.80 -6.28
CA LEU A 268 7.92 -25.46 -7.66
C LEU A 268 9.21 -24.99 -8.34
N VAL A 269 9.57 -25.66 -9.43
CA VAL A 269 10.80 -25.40 -10.18
C VAL A 269 10.44 -25.15 -11.63
N GLY A 270 10.96 -24.06 -12.19
CA GLY A 270 10.77 -23.75 -13.61
C GLY A 270 11.30 -22.38 -14.04
N HIS A 271 11.44 -21.43 -13.12
CA HIS A 271 12.18 -20.20 -13.38
C HIS A 271 13.67 -20.48 -13.62
N THR A 272 14.29 -19.71 -14.51
CA THR A 272 15.71 -19.88 -14.84
C THR A 272 16.63 -18.93 -14.07
N GLN A 273 16.06 -17.90 -13.46
CA GLN A 273 16.77 -16.92 -12.62
C GLN A 273 16.02 -16.70 -11.30
N CYS A 274 16.55 -15.81 -10.45
CA CYS A 274 15.99 -15.56 -9.13
C CYS A 274 14.50 -15.18 -9.21
N VAL A 275 13.71 -15.75 -8.30
CA VAL A 275 12.30 -15.41 -8.15
C VAL A 275 12.23 -14.26 -7.15
N SER A 276 11.80 -13.09 -7.62
CA SER A 276 11.86 -11.84 -6.86
C SER A 276 10.63 -11.66 -5.97
N SER A 277 9.46 -12.05 -6.45
CA SER A 277 8.20 -11.88 -5.73
C SER A 277 7.21 -13.00 -6.01
N VAL A 278 6.41 -13.34 -5.01
CA VAL A 278 5.38 -14.38 -5.06
C VAL A 278 4.10 -13.89 -4.40
N VAL A 279 2.95 -14.25 -4.96
CA VAL A 279 1.62 -13.93 -4.40
C VAL A 279 0.72 -15.15 -4.49
N TRP A 280 -0.01 -15.42 -3.40
CA TRP A 280 -0.94 -16.55 -3.30
C TRP A 280 -2.39 -16.05 -3.12
N PRO A 281 -3.06 -15.60 -4.19
CA PRO A 281 -4.37 -14.95 -4.08
C PRO A 281 -5.52 -15.95 -3.84
N GLU A 282 -5.42 -17.18 -4.33
CA GLU A 282 -6.46 -18.22 -4.29
C GLU A 282 -5.86 -19.54 -3.79
N HIS A 283 -6.66 -20.49 -3.31
CA HIS A 283 -6.12 -21.70 -2.66
C HIS A 283 -5.19 -22.53 -3.58
N ASP A 284 -5.55 -22.60 -4.85
CA ASP A 284 -5.01 -23.45 -5.91
C ASP A 284 -4.01 -22.75 -6.83
N VAL A 285 -3.90 -21.42 -6.76
CA VAL A 285 -3.11 -20.63 -7.71
C VAL A 285 -2.06 -19.77 -7.02
N ILE A 286 -0.82 -19.86 -7.50
CA ILE A 286 0.27 -18.97 -7.12
C ILE A 286 0.77 -18.19 -8.34
N TYR A 287 1.09 -16.92 -8.15
CA TYR A 287 1.77 -16.11 -9.15
C TYR A 287 3.18 -15.78 -8.68
N SER A 288 4.13 -15.79 -9.61
CA SER A 288 5.52 -15.41 -9.33
C SER A 288 6.07 -14.52 -10.41
N SER A 289 6.99 -13.64 -10.01
CA SER A 289 7.81 -12.84 -10.91
C SER A 289 9.28 -13.14 -10.70
N SER A 290 10.05 -13.06 -11.78
CA SER A 290 11.46 -13.41 -11.77
C SER A 290 12.28 -12.48 -12.65
N TRP A 291 13.59 -12.51 -12.40
CA TRP A 291 14.59 -11.86 -13.24
C TRP A 291 14.79 -12.56 -14.59
N ASP A 292 14.16 -13.72 -14.82
CA ASP A 292 14.08 -14.34 -16.15
C ASP A 292 13.10 -13.64 -17.12
N HIS A 293 12.56 -12.49 -16.69
CA HIS A 293 11.62 -11.65 -17.43
C HIS A 293 10.23 -12.27 -17.60
N SER A 294 9.89 -13.28 -16.80
CA SER A 294 8.58 -13.92 -16.81
C SER A 294 7.77 -13.67 -15.54
N VAL A 295 6.45 -13.55 -15.73
CA VAL A 295 5.46 -13.79 -14.69
C VAL A 295 4.83 -15.15 -14.96
N ARG A 296 4.84 -16.04 -13.96
CA ARG A 296 4.26 -17.37 -14.08
C ARG A 296 3.08 -17.55 -13.15
N ARG A 297 2.08 -18.30 -13.63
CA ARG A 297 0.98 -18.83 -12.81
C ARG A 297 1.25 -20.30 -12.58
N TRP A 298 1.20 -20.72 -11.32
CA TRP A 298 1.41 -22.09 -10.89
C TRP A 298 0.09 -22.66 -10.38
N ASP A 299 -0.18 -23.89 -10.76
CA ASP A 299 -1.19 -24.71 -10.12
C ASP A 299 -0.52 -25.44 -8.93
N VAL A 300 -1.07 -25.21 -7.74
CA VAL A 300 -0.54 -25.74 -6.48
C VAL A 300 -0.68 -27.25 -6.40
N GLU A 301 -1.77 -27.83 -6.93
CA GLU A 301 -2.02 -29.27 -6.84
C GLU A 301 -1.09 -30.06 -7.75
N THR A 302 -0.90 -29.57 -8.98
CA THR A 302 -0.07 -30.26 -9.98
C THR A 302 1.40 -29.85 -9.94
N GLY A 303 1.70 -28.72 -9.31
CA GLY A 303 3.04 -28.13 -9.24
C GLY A 303 3.58 -27.65 -10.59
N LYS A 304 2.71 -27.53 -11.61
CA LYS A 304 3.07 -27.13 -12.98
C LYS A 304 2.73 -25.67 -13.24
N ASP A 305 3.48 -25.04 -14.12
CA ASP A 305 3.17 -23.71 -14.62
C ASP A 305 2.05 -23.77 -15.66
N SER A 306 0.95 -23.06 -15.38
CA SER A 306 -0.25 -22.98 -16.23
C SER A 306 -0.22 -21.80 -17.20
N LEU A 307 0.48 -20.72 -16.83
CA LEU A 307 0.64 -19.52 -17.65
C LEU A 307 2.05 -18.98 -17.52
N ASN A 308 2.60 -18.49 -18.63
CA ASN A 308 3.88 -17.79 -18.67
C ASN A 308 3.73 -16.50 -19.51
N LEU A 309 3.88 -15.35 -18.85
CA LEU A 309 3.83 -14.02 -19.47
C LEU A 309 5.24 -13.45 -19.51
N PHE A 310 5.73 -13.15 -20.72
CA PHE A 310 7.07 -12.59 -20.91
C PHE A 310 7.01 -11.08 -21.15
N CYS A 311 7.78 -10.31 -20.38
CA CYS A 311 7.81 -8.84 -20.46
C CYS A 311 9.13 -8.27 -21.00
N GLY A 312 10.16 -9.10 -21.19
CA GLY A 312 11.47 -8.70 -21.72
C GLY A 312 12.34 -7.86 -20.79
N LYS A 313 11.94 -7.68 -19.52
CA LYS A 313 12.67 -6.94 -18.48
C LYS A 313 12.66 -7.72 -17.16
N ALA A 314 13.71 -7.59 -16.36
CA ALA A 314 13.75 -8.22 -15.04
C ALA A 314 12.68 -7.60 -14.14
N LEU A 315 11.87 -8.46 -13.52
CA LEU A 315 10.78 -8.06 -12.64
C LEU A 315 11.25 -8.13 -11.18
N ASN A 316 10.73 -7.23 -10.36
CA ASN A 316 11.03 -7.16 -8.92
C ASN A 316 9.81 -7.54 -8.08
N THR A 317 8.61 -7.20 -8.56
CA THR A 317 7.37 -7.30 -7.79
C THR A 317 6.22 -7.76 -8.67
N VAL A 318 5.29 -8.50 -8.08
CA VAL A 318 4.02 -8.88 -8.68
C VAL A 318 2.92 -8.77 -7.63
N ASP A 319 1.74 -8.37 -8.07
CA ASP A 319 0.54 -8.40 -7.24
C ASP A 319 -0.70 -8.68 -8.10
N VAL A 320 -1.67 -9.37 -7.50
CA VAL A 320 -2.86 -9.82 -8.22
C VAL A 320 -4.10 -9.23 -7.57
N GLY A 321 -4.94 -8.62 -8.39
CA GLY A 321 -6.13 -7.89 -7.95
C GLY A 321 -7.07 -7.60 -9.12
N GLY A 322 -7.85 -6.54 -9.01
CA GLY A 322 -8.81 -6.19 -10.06
C GLY A 322 -10.16 -6.93 -9.98
N GLU A 323 -10.94 -6.83 -11.06
CA GLU A 323 -12.30 -7.39 -11.14
C GLU A 323 -12.24 -8.92 -10.95
N SER A 324 -12.71 -9.38 -9.78
CA SER A 324 -12.62 -10.79 -9.36
C SER A 324 -11.16 -11.32 -9.34
N SER A 325 -10.19 -10.49 -8.91
CA SER A 325 -8.78 -10.88 -8.67
C SER A 325 -8.06 -11.52 -9.87
N ALA A 326 -8.41 -11.13 -11.09
CA ALA A 326 -7.78 -11.69 -12.29
C ALA A 326 -6.65 -10.86 -12.88
N LEU A 327 -6.58 -9.56 -12.60
CA LEU A 327 -5.55 -8.70 -13.18
C LEU A 327 -4.23 -8.89 -12.44
N ILE A 328 -3.16 -8.98 -13.22
CA ILE A 328 -1.80 -9.17 -12.70
C ILE A 328 -1.08 -7.85 -12.93
N ALA A 329 -0.61 -7.21 -11.86
CA ALA A 329 0.29 -6.06 -11.93
C ALA A 329 1.71 -6.53 -11.65
N ALA A 330 2.69 -6.05 -12.42
CA ALA A 330 4.09 -6.27 -12.11
C ALA A 330 4.93 -5.05 -12.45
N GLY A 331 5.98 -4.87 -11.66
CA GLY A 331 7.00 -3.85 -11.82
C GLY A 331 8.39 -4.46 -11.75
N GLY A 332 9.37 -3.77 -12.32
CA GLY A 332 10.72 -4.32 -12.45
C GLY A 332 11.83 -3.29 -12.52
N SER A 333 12.90 -3.70 -13.19
CA SER A 333 14.12 -2.91 -13.48
C SER A 333 13.90 -1.74 -14.46
N ASP A 334 12.65 -1.44 -14.81
CA ASP A 334 12.29 -0.31 -15.64
C ASP A 334 11.16 0.49 -14.99
N PRO A 335 10.98 1.78 -15.36
CA PRO A 335 10.04 2.68 -14.69
C PRO A 335 8.57 2.46 -15.08
N ILE A 336 8.25 1.26 -15.54
CA ILE A 336 7.00 0.96 -16.22
C ILE A 336 6.23 -0.09 -15.44
N LEU A 337 5.09 0.32 -14.88
CA LEU A 337 4.15 -0.59 -14.24
C LEU A 337 3.25 -1.20 -15.31
N ARG A 338 3.19 -2.52 -15.34
CA ARG A 338 2.45 -3.27 -16.36
C ARG A 338 1.32 -4.04 -15.72
N VAL A 339 0.17 -4.06 -16.39
CA VAL A 339 -0.99 -4.84 -15.97
C VAL A 339 -1.41 -5.77 -17.10
N TRP A 340 -1.54 -7.06 -16.81
CA TRP A 340 -1.99 -8.10 -17.73
C TRP A 340 -3.36 -8.63 -17.32
N ASP A 341 -4.14 -9.03 -18.33
CA ASP A 341 -5.38 -9.77 -18.16
C ASP A 341 -5.19 -11.19 -18.70
N PRO A 342 -5.07 -12.21 -17.84
CA PRO A 342 -4.87 -13.60 -18.25
C PRO A 342 -6.12 -14.20 -18.93
N ARG A 343 -7.30 -13.55 -18.83
CA ARG A 343 -8.55 -14.01 -19.46
C ARG A 343 -8.63 -13.71 -20.94
N LYS A 344 -7.73 -12.89 -21.49
CA LYS A 344 -7.65 -12.56 -22.92
C LYS A 344 -6.53 -13.38 -23.57
N PRO A 345 -6.77 -14.66 -23.92
CA PRO A 345 -5.75 -15.52 -24.48
C PRO A 345 -5.26 -14.96 -25.83
N GLY A 346 -3.94 -14.99 -26.04
CA GLY A 346 -3.30 -14.62 -27.30
C GLY A 346 -2.59 -13.27 -27.32
N THR A 347 -2.75 -12.43 -26.29
CA THR A 347 -1.98 -11.17 -26.16
C THR A 347 -0.95 -11.31 -25.06
N SER A 348 0.32 -11.50 -25.41
CA SER A 348 1.43 -11.45 -24.43
C SER A 348 1.75 -10.02 -23.98
N ALA A 349 1.18 -9.03 -24.66
CA ALA A 349 1.34 -7.63 -24.32
C ALA A 349 0.47 -7.25 -23.10
N PRO A 350 0.95 -6.32 -22.26
CA PRO A 350 0.16 -5.79 -21.16
C PRO A 350 -1.06 -5.00 -21.68
N VAL A 351 -2.16 -5.05 -20.95
CA VAL A 351 -3.40 -4.30 -21.24
C VAL A 351 -3.21 -2.83 -20.84
N PHE A 352 -2.58 -2.59 -19.70
CA PHE A 352 -2.22 -1.24 -19.24
C PHE A 352 -0.73 -1.12 -18.98
N GLN A 353 -0.21 0.05 -19.29
CA GLN A 353 1.20 0.38 -19.12
C GLN A 353 1.30 1.81 -18.57
N PHE A 354 1.85 1.96 -17.38
CA PHE A 354 1.99 3.24 -16.71
C PHE A 354 3.47 3.62 -16.60
N SER A 355 3.86 4.75 -17.20
CA SER A 355 5.27 5.15 -17.35
C SER A 355 5.58 6.50 -16.71
N SER A 356 5.12 6.74 -15.48
CA SER A 356 5.39 8.01 -14.77
C SER A 356 6.56 7.96 -13.79
N HIS A 357 6.99 6.76 -13.36
CA HIS A 357 8.17 6.64 -12.51
C HIS A 357 9.44 7.03 -13.28
N SER A 358 10.51 7.36 -12.56
CA SER A 358 11.82 7.68 -13.18
C SER A 358 12.88 6.61 -12.92
N SER A 359 12.60 5.65 -12.04
CA SER A 359 13.52 4.57 -11.64
C SER A 359 12.80 3.22 -11.54
N TRP A 360 13.49 2.21 -11.03
CA TRP A 360 12.97 0.84 -10.89
C TRP A 360 11.79 0.80 -9.94
N ILE A 361 10.79 0.00 -10.30
CA ILE A 361 9.65 -0.28 -9.44
C ILE A 361 10.04 -1.38 -8.46
N SER A 362 9.88 -1.10 -7.18
CA SER A 362 10.27 -1.97 -6.07
C SER A 362 9.11 -2.79 -5.54
N ALA A 363 7.92 -2.20 -5.44
CA ALA A 363 6.71 -2.87 -4.98
C ALA A 363 5.48 -2.37 -5.75
N CYS A 364 4.50 -3.27 -5.94
CA CYS A 364 3.16 -2.93 -6.39
C CYS A 364 2.10 -3.60 -5.53
N LYS A 365 1.01 -2.90 -5.21
CA LYS A 365 -0.10 -3.42 -4.40
C LYS A 365 -1.46 -2.94 -4.85
N TRP A 366 -2.35 -3.88 -5.15
CA TRP A 366 -3.75 -3.59 -5.44
C TRP A 366 -4.48 -3.15 -4.17
N HIS A 367 -5.44 -2.25 -4.33
CA HIS A 367 -6.32 -1.89 -3.22
C HIS A 367 -7.24 -3.06 -2.86
N LYS A 368 -7.51 -3.25 -1.57
CA LYS A 368 -8.28 -4.41 -1.07
C LYS A 368 -9.76 -4.38 -1.43
N SER A 369 -10.35 -3.19 -1.42
CA SER A 369 -11.79 -3.00 -1.65
C SER A 369 -12.11 -2.46 -3.03
N SER A 370 -11.16 -1.79 -3.68
CA SER A 370 -11.34 -1.18 -4.99
C SER A 370 -10.51 -1.92 -6.02
N TRP A 371 -11.16 -2.38 -7.07
CA TRP A 371 -10.55 -3.17 -8.13
C TRP A 371 -9.83 -2.32 -9.19
N PHE A 372 -10.01 -1.00 -9.18
CA PHE A 372 -9.39 -0.10 -10.15
C PHE A 372 -8.19 0.66 -9.59
N HIS A 373 -7.98 0.63 -8.26
CA HIS A 373 -6.87 1.32 -7.62
C HIS A 373 -5.65 0.42 -7.40
N LEU A 374 -4.49 0.95 -7.75
CA LEU A 374 -3.21 0.26 -7.68
C LEU A 374 -2.14 1.20 -7.13
N LEU A 375 -1.29 0.69 -6.24
CA LEU A 375 -0.16 1.40 -5.67
C LEU A 375 1.12 0.89 -6.32
N SER A 376 2.07 1.79 -6.60
CA SER A 376 3.45 1.42 -6.93
C SER A 376 4.46 2.25 -6.16
N ALA A 377 5.53 1.61 -5.72
CA ALA A 377 6.68 2.23 -5.09
C ALA A 377 7.91 2.08 -5.99
N SER A 378 8.79 3.07 -5.95
CA SER A 378 9.96 3.13 -6.84
C SER A 378 11.22 3.59 -6.12
N TYR A 379 12.35 3.25 -6.71
CA TYR A 379 13.68 3.69 -6.30
C TYR A 379 13.92 5.18 -6.57
N ASP A 380 12.96 5.90 -7.15
CA ASP A 380 12.98 7.36 -7.30
C ASP A 380 12.56 8.12 -6.03
N GLY A 381 12.22 7.41 -4.95
CA GLY A 381 11.74 8.01 -3.69
C GLY A 381 10.23 8.22 -3.65
N LYS A 382 9.53 7.96 -4.76
CA LYS A 382 8.11 8.28 -4.93
C LYS A 382 7.25 7.02 -4.88
N ILE A 383 6.05 7.22 -4.36
CA ILE A 383 4.97 6.24 -4.40
C ILE A 383 3.85 6.86 -5.22
N MET A 384 3.33 6.12 -6.19
CA MET A 384 2.29 6.57 -7.09
C MET A 384 1.03 5.75 -6.88
N LEU A 385 -0.10 6.45 -6.81
CA LEU A 385 -1.43 5.88 -6.86
C LEU A 385 -1.96 5.95 -8.29
N TRP A 386 -2.43 4.82 -8.78
CA TRP A 386 -2.99 4.64 -10.10
C TRP A 386 -4.46 4.29 -10.01
N ASP A 387 -5.19 4.76 -11.01
CA ASP A 387 -6.52 4.29 -11.33
C ASP A 387 -6.48 3.73 -12.76
N LEU A 388 -6.94 2.50 -12.96
CA LEU A 388 -6.98 1.86 -14.28
C LEU A 388 -7.82 2.65 -15.31
N ARG A 389 -8.73 3.50 -14.84
CA ARG A 389 -9.58 4.34 -15.69
C ARG A 389 -8.84 5.55 -16.27
N THR A 390 -7.68 5.91 -15.72
CA THR A 390 -6.89 7.08 -16.11
C THR A 390 -5.47 6.70 -16.55
N ALA A 391 -4.92 7.43 -17.53
CA ALA A 391 -3.54 7.20 -17.98
C ALA A 391 -2.46 7.82 -17.06
N TRP A 392 -2.87 8.72 -16.16
CA TRP A 392 -1.99 9.48 -15.26
C TRP A 392 -2.13 9.01 -13.82
N PRO A 393 -1.10 9.15 -12.97
CA PRO A 393 -1.23 8.82 -11.56
C PRO A 393 -2.21 9.80 -10.88
N LEU A 394 -3.15 9.27 -10.11
CA LEU A 394 -4.08 10.06 -9.30
C LEU A 394 -3.34 10.91 -8.27
N SER A 395 -2.26 10.35 -7.73
CA SER A 395 -1.55 10.95 -6.62
C SER A 395 -0.10 10.47 -6.59
N VAL A 396 0.82 11.41 -6.40
CA VAL A 396 2.24 11.13 -6.16
C VAL A 396 2.55 11.49 -4.71
N ILE A 397 3.04 10.53 -3.94
CA ILE A 397 3.52 10.68 -2.56
C ILE A 397 5.04 10.74 -2.64
N ASP A 398 5.59 11.91 -2.32
CA ASP A 398 7.02 12.21 -2.39
C ASP A 398 7.51 12.53 -0.97
N THR A 399 7.55 11.50 -0.14
CA THR A 399 7.90 11.65 1.28
C THR A 399 9.33 11.17 1.53
N HIS A 400 9.76 10.08 0.92
CA HIS A 400 11.09 9.51 1.17
C HIS A 400 12.19 10.31 0.48
N ASN A 401 13.33 10.49 1.17
CA ASN A 401 14.50 11.18 0.62
C ASN A 401 15.41 10.25 -0.22
N ASP A 402 15.19 8.94 -0.11
CA ASP A 402 15.94 7.88 -0.79
C ASP A 402 14.97 6.82 -1.32
N LYS A 403 15.49 5.73 -1.90
CA LYS A 403 14.73 4.65 -2.54
C LYS A 403 13.63 4.10 -1.63
N VAL A 404 12.42 4.01 -2.16
CA VAL A 404 11.32 3.28 -1.51
C VAL A 404 11.47 1.81 -1.87
N LEU A 405 11.58 0.94 -0.86
CA LEU A 405 11.78 -0.50 -1.04
C LEU A 405 10.46 -1.26 -1.03
N SER A 406 9.49 -0.81 -0.22
CA SER A 406 8.19 -1.45 -0.09
C SER A 406 7.11 -0.43 0.25
N ALA A 407 5.91 -0.67 -0.27
CA ALA A 407 4.71 0.06 0.13
C ALA A 407 3.51 -0.88 0.14
N ASP A 408 2.55 -0.61 1.02
CA ASP A 408 1.29 -1.35 1.12
C ASP A 408 0.15 -0.43 1.54
N TRP A 409 -1.09 -0.89 1.32
CA TRP A 409 -2.29 -0.23 1.77
C TRP A 409 -2.54 -0.52 3.25
N TRP A 410 -2.99 0.48 4.00
CA TRP A 410 -3.38 0.37 5.40
C TRP A 410 -4.72 1.07 5.64
N LYS A 411 -5.63 0.43 6.38
CA LYS A 411 -6.98 0.96 6.69
C LYS A 411 -7.80 1.43 5.47
N GLY A 412 -7.47 0.95 4.27
CA GLY A 412 -8.11 1.33 3.00
C GLY A 412 -7.68 2.70 2.46
N GLU A 413 -7.62 3.74 3.30
CA GLU A 413 -7.37 5.12 2.84
C GLU A 413 -5.96 5.66 3.18
N SER A 414 -5.12 4.82 3.77
CA SER A 414 -3.73 5.17 4.10
C SER A 414 -2.76 4.28 3.34
N VAL A 415 -1.60 4.84 3.03
CA VAL A 415 -0.46 4.11 2.46
C VAL A 415 0.65 4.10 3.48
N VAL A 416 1.24 2.92 3.66
CA VAL A 416 2.42 2.71 4.50
C VAL A 416 3.60 2.38 3.60
N SER A 417 4.75 2.98 3.89
CA SER A 417 5.94 2.82 3.05
C SER A 417 7.22 2.76 3.85
N GLY A 418 8.18 1.99 3.35
CA GLY A 418 9.50 1.79 3.92
C GLY A 418 10.57 1.93 2.85
N GLY A 419 11.67 2.57 3.22
CA GLY A 419 12.75 2.89 2.29
C GLY A 419 14.15 2.71 2.86
N ALA A 420 15.12 3.07 2.02
CA ALA A 420 16.54 3.15 2.37
C ALA A 420 16.86 4.36 3.29
N ASP A 421 15.91 5.27 3.49
CA ASP A 421 16.00 6.36 4.47
C ASP A 421 15.73 5.90 5.92
N SER A 422 15.64 4.59 6.16
CA SER A 422 15.39 3.95 7.45
C SER A 422 14.10 4.41 8.15
N ASN A 423 13.15 4.94 7.37
CA ASN A 423 11.88 5.44 7.90
C ASN A 423 10.72 4.55 7.46
N LEU A 424 9.83 4.26 8.40
CA LEU A 424 8.46 3.89 8.09
C LEU A 424 7.62 5.18 8.04
N ARG A 425 6.97 5.43 6.91
CA ARG A 425 6.09 6.58 6.73
C ARG A 425 4.66 6.12 6.52
N ILE A 426 3.73 6.91 7.07
CA ILE A 426 2.30 6.69 6.94
C ILE A 426 1.69 7.95 6.33
N SER A 427 1.14 7.80 5.13
CA SER A 427 0.43 8.86 4.43
C SER A 427 -1.05 8.56 4.45
N SER A 428 -1.84 9.39 5.14
CA SER A 428 -3.29 9.24 5.28
C SER A 428 -4.07 10.28 4.48
N GLY A 429 -5.35 10.02 4.26
CA GLY A 429 -6.25 10.92 3.52
C GLY A 429 -6.18 10.73 2.01
N ILE A 430 -5.88 9.51 1.55
CA ILE A 430 -5.99 9.16 0.13
C ILE A 430 -7.46 8.87 -0.13
N ALA A 431 -8.18 9.85 -0.65
CA ALA A 431 -9.58 9.68 -1.02
C ALA A 431 -9.69 8.74 -2.22
N ILE A 432 -10.08 7.50 -1.95
CA ILE A 432 -10.40 6.46 -2.93
C ILE A 432 -11.93 6.49 -3.10
N SER A 433 -12.46 7.41 -3.90
CA SER A 433 -13.90 7.50 -4.18
C SER A 433 -14.32 6.58 -5.33
#